data_AF-A0A383UZ84-F1
#
_entry.id   AF-A0A383UZ84-F1
#
_cell.length_a   1.000
_cell.length_b   1.000
_cell.length_c   1.000
_cell.angle_alpha   90.00
_cell.angle_beta   90.00
_cell.angle_gamma   90.00
#
_symmetry.space_group_name_H-M   'P 1'
#
loop_
_entity.id
_entity.type
_entity.pdbx_description
1 polymer ?
#
loop_
_entity_poly.entity_id
_entity_poly.type
_entity_poly.pdbx_seq_one_letter_code
_entity_poly.pdbx_strand_id
1 'polypeptide(L)'
;MWPAPCRAQCNIVSKLLVAPSLRCRPSSASLSPSRELPRFIHQTFLSVALCSSIPTILAPTMLPSPHHLALIISFLVPPLLATPTRGCGRDMPADQVPGDPSFDMPFQQTNGRDRTYLIHIPTNYLQNTPSPLIFSFHGRTQNASYQESLSGFSLDDWNPDAIVVYPQGIEDQWQGDPESVDVDDVAFVSEMIDLFSETYCLDSRRIYASGKSNGGGFVNVLACDANLSMRIAAFAPVSAAFYVPGSLGADCSGSIPQTIEMACTPGRKPIPIIEFHGLADQTIPYTGGPRRGLCLPSIQHWAEAWAERQGFGSEYIRSLLYDGGVTKFEFAPNTPNQGIITHYAIVGLDHDWPNVSPNPDNDNGTYLDATPLIVDFFNEYTL
;
A
#
# COMPACT_ATOMS: atom_id res chain seq x y z
N MET A 1 59.83 34.09 16.53
CA MET A 1 58.49 33.52 16.28
C MET A 1 57.49 34.66 16.36
N TRP A 2 56.94 35.04 15.21
CA TRP A 2 56.09 36.19 14.92
C TRP A 2 54.84 35.66 14.16
N PRO A 3 53.75 36.40 13.97
CA PRO A 3 52.52 36.32 14.77
C PRO A 3 51.26 35.94 13.95
N ALA A 4 50.09 35.97 14.59
CA ALA A 4 48.76 35.88 13.97
C ALA A 4 48.45 36.99 12.94
N PRO A 5 47.43 36.80 12.09
CA PRO A 5 46.51 37.89 11.72
C PRO A 5 45.01 37.45 11.75
N CYS A 6 44.10 38.22 12.37
CA CYS A 6 43.32 39.37 11.85
C CYS A 6 42.10 39.03 10.97
N ARG A 7 40.91 39.42 11.47
CA ARG A 7 39.65 39.61 10.72
C ARG A 7 39.70 40.96 9.96
N ALA A 8 39.03 41.01 8.80
CA ALA A 8 38.44 42.24 8.26
C ALA A 8 37.23 41.92 7.36
N GLN A 9 36.15 42.68 7.54
CA GLN A 9 35.02 42.85 6.61
C GLN A 9 35.31 44.02 5.66
N CYS A 10 34.78 44.01 4.42
CA CYS A 10 33.99 45.10 3.81
C CYS A 10 33.70 44.91 2.29
N ASN A 11 32.40 44.93 1.96
CA ASN A 11 31.65 45.52 0.83
C ASN A 11 32.24 45.74 -0.60
N ILE A 12 31.55 45.09 -1.56
CA ILE A 12 30.89 45.57 -2.81
C ILE A 12 31.42 46.84 -3.51
N VAL A 13 31.78 46.72 -4.82
CA VAL A 13 31.40 47.65 -5.92
C VAL A 13 31.34 46.92 -7.29
N SER A 14 30.31 47.24 -8.08
CA SER A 14 29.92 46.72 -9.40
C SER A 14 30.57 47.43 -10.62
N LYS A 15 30.59 46.75 -11.79
CA LYS A 15 30.33 47.21 -13.21
C LYS A 15 31.12 46.34 -14.22
N LEU A 16 30.53 45.56 -15.14
CA LEU A 16 29.76 45.84 -16.39
C LEU A 16 30.63 45.54 -17.66
N LEU A 17 30.21 44.58 -18.51
CA LEU A 17 30.06 44.66 -20.00
C LEU A 17 30.33 43.34 -20.78
N VAL A 18 29.25 42.74 -21.29
CA VAL A 18 28.92 42.40 -22.71
C VAL A 18 29.76 41.38 -23.55
N ALA A 19 29.17 40.17 -23.71
CA ALA A 19 28.82 39.39 -24.95
C ALA A 19 29.93 38.83 -25.92
N PRO A 20 29.58 38.01 -26.94
CA PRO A 20 29.01 36.64 -26.92
C PRO A 20 29.72 35.64 -27.90
N SER A 21 29.12 34.45 -28.09
CA SER A 21 29.33 33.45 -29.19
C SER A 21 30.46 32.43 -28.96
N LEU A 22 30.42 31.13 -29.33
CA LEU A 22 29.85 30.43 -30.48
C LEU A 22 29.48 28.95 -30.14
N ARG A 23 28.45 28.44 -30.83
CA ARG A 23 28.16 27.01 -31.03
C ARG A 23 29.20 26.36 -31.94
N CYS A 24 29.42 25.04 -31.78
CA CYS A 24 29.64 24.13 -32.92
C CYS A 24 29.36 22.67 -32.53
N ARG A 25 28.36 22.05 -33.19
CA ARG A 25 28.27 20.60 -33.46
C ARG A 25 29.24 20.24 -34.60
N PRO A 26 29.51 18.95 -34.81
CA PRO A 26 29.16 18.40 -36.12
C PRO A 26 28.47 17.02 -36.07
N SER A 27 27.57 16.84 -37.04
CA SER A 27 27.15 15.55 -37.63
C SER A 27 28.31 14.97 -38.47
N SER A 28 28.36 13.77 -39.03
CA SER A 28 27.40 12.77 -39.50
C SER A 28 28.21 11.59 -40.09
N ALA A 29 27.52 10.46 -40.27
CA ALA A 29 27.64 9.51 -41.40
C ALA A 29 28.33 8.15 -41.17
N SER A 30 27.61 7.17 -41.70
CA SER A 30 27.75 5.71 -41.78
C SER A 30 28.92 5.22 -42.63
N LEU A 31 29.38 3.98 -42.36
CA LEU A 31 29.47 2.86 -43.32
C LEU A 31 30.06 1.62 -42.64
N SER A 32 29.45 0.46 -42.89
CA SER A 32 30.02 -0.87 -42.64
C SER A 32 31.13 -1.17 -43.67
N PRO A 33 32.04 -2.12 -43.37
CA PRO A 33 31.98 -3.39 -44.09
C PRO A 33 32.32 -4.63 -43.26
N SER A 34 32.02 -5.76 -43.88
CA SER A 34 32.16 -7.15 -43.46
C SER A 34 33.57 -7.72 -43.38
N ARG A 35 33.67 -8.82 -42.60
CA ARG A 35 34.43 -10.08 -42.79
C ARG A 35 35.86 -10.25 -42.27
N GLU A 36 35.97 -11.37 -41.53
CA GLU A 36 37.02 -12.40 -41.47
C GLU A 36 37.91 -12.55 -40.22
N LEU A 37 37.90 -13.80 -39.73
CA LEU A 37 38.65 -14.44 -38.65
C LEU A 37 40.14 -14.61 -39.00
N PRO A 38 40.99 -14.93 -38.01
CA PRO A 38 41.46 -16.31 -37.90
C PRO A 38 41.49 -16.90 -36.48
N ARG A 39 41.42 -18.23 -36.46
CA ARG A 39 41.51 -19.20 -35.36
C ARG A 39 42.92 -19.27 -34.74
N PHE A 40 43.04 -19.73 -33.47
CA PHE A 40 43.59 -21.06 -33.11
C PHE A 40 43.89 -21.28 -31.60
N ILE A 41 43.46 -22.47 -31.11
CA ILE A 41 44.15 -23.42 -30.18
C ILE A 41 44.14 -23.07 -28.66
N HIS A 42 43.86 -23.94 -27.67
CA HIS A 42 43.88 -25.41 -27.53
C HIS A 42 42.84 -25.89 -26.49
N GLN A 43 42.12 -26.97 -26.80
CA GLN A 43 41.47 -27.86 -25.83
C GLN A 43 42.52 -28.74 -25.14
N THR A 44 42.33 -29.03 -23.85
CA THR A 44 42.95 -30.19 -23.19
C THR A 44 41.86 -31.01 -22.50
N PHE A 45 41.61 -32.20 -23.03
CA PHE A 45 40.83 -33.25 -22.38
C PHE A 45 41.75 -34.04 -21.44
N LEU A 46 41.34 -34.26 -20.20
CA LEU A 46 41.89 -35.34 -19.37
C LEU A 46 40.80 -36.40 -19.18
N SER A 47 41.01 -37.56 -19.80
CA SER A 47 40.37 -38.82 -19.44
C SER A 47 40.96 -39.32 -18.12
N VAL A 48 40.11 -39.77 -17.19
CA VAL A 48 40.52 -40.68 -16.13
C VAL A 48 39.56 -41.86 -16.08
N ALA A 49 40.16 -43.04 -16.16
CA ALA A 49 39.53 -44.34 -16.24
C ALA A 49 38.91 -44.78 -14.89
N LEU A 50 37.83 -45.55 -14.99
CA LEU A 50 37.25 -46.32 -13.90
C LEU A 50 38.22 -47.40 -13.43
N CYS A 51 38.44 -47.47 -12.11
CA CYS A 51 38.93 -48.67 -11.46
C CYS A 51 38.19 -48.89 -10.13
N SER A 52 37.63 -50.08 -10.00
CA SER A 52 36.89 -50.61 -8.86
C SER A 52 37.82 -50.98 -7.71
N SER A 53 37.43 -50.65 -6.48
CA SER A 53 37.87 -51.39 -5.28
C SER A 53 36.94 -51.06 -4.10
N ILE A 54 36.31 -52.10 -3.57
CA ILE A 54 35.44 -52.10 -2.40
C ILE A 54 36.32 -52.29 -1.16
N PRO A 55 36.15 -51.49 -0.08
CA PRO A 55 36.51 -51.93 1.25
C PRO A 55 35.24 -52.21 2.08
N THR A 56 35.14 -53.46 2.51
CA THR A 56 34.15 -53.98 3.44
C THR A 56 34.41 -53.42 4.83
N ILE A 57 33.47 -52.64 5.38
CA ILE A 57 33.42 -52.33 6.82
C ILE A 57 32.07 -52.82 7.35
N LEU A 58 32.15 -53.82 8.21
CA LEU A 58 31.04 -54.37 8.99
C LEU A 58 30.56 -53.31 10.00
N ALA A 59 29.33 -52.84 9.83
CA ALA A 59 28.60 -52.10 10.86
C ALA A 59 27.89 -53.09 11.81
N PRO A 60 27.84 -52.83 13.13
CA PRO A 60 27.10 -53.67 14.05
C PRO A 60 25.58 -53.44 13.88
N THR A 61 24.84 -54.53 13.90
CA THR A 61 23.38 -54.58 13.90
C THR A 61 22.80 -53.92 15.15
N MET A 62 22.15 -52.77 14.99
CA MET A 62 21.23 -52.20 15.98
C MET A 62 19.80 -52.48 15.52
N LEU A 63 19.05 -53.18 16.38
CA LEU A 63 17.61 -53.46 16.22
C LEU A 63 16.80 -52.15 16.24
N PRO A 64 15.79 -51.97 15.38
CA PRO A 64 14.92 -50.81 15.45
C PRO A 64 13.89 -50.99 16.59
N SER A 65 13.91 -50.05 17.55
CA SER A 65 12.85 -49.81 18.53
C SER A 65 11.60 -49.25 17.82
N PRO A 66 10.37 -49.67 18.17
CA PRO A 66 9.20 -49.36 17.36
C PRO A 66 8.41 -48.16 17.90
N HIS A 67 8.98 -46.95 17.97
CA HIS A 67 8.14 -45.76 18.23
C HIS A 67 8.66 -44.53 17.47
N HIS A 68 7.70 -43.76 16.95
CA HIS A 68 7.81 -42.52 16.16
C HIS A 68 7.72 -42.69 14.63
N LEU A 69 6.59 -43.22 14.17
CA LEU A 69 6.01 -42.78 12.90
C LEU A 69 5.43 -41.37 13.13
N ALA A 70 6.25 -40.33 12.95
CA ALA A 70 5.73 -38.97 12.85
C ALA A 70 4.95 -38.86 11.54
N LEU A 71 3.63 -38.96 11.64
CA LEU A 71 2.72 -38.62 10.55
C LEU A 71 2.96 -37.14 10.22
N ILE A 72 3.63 -36.85 9.10
CA ILE A 72 3.55 -35.54 8.46
C ILE A 72 2.13 -35.46 7.90
N ILE A 73 1.18 -35.03 8.74
CA ILE A 73 -0.11 -34.54 8.26
C ILE A 73 0.23 -33.21 7.60
N SER A 74 0.47 -33.24 6.30
CA SER A 74 0.40 -32.05 5.47
C SER A 74 -1.03 -31.55 5.62
N PHE A 75 -1.25 -30.55 6.47
CA PHE A 75 -2.51 -29.83 6.51
C PHE A 75 -2.63 -29.15 5.15
N LEU A 76 -3.29 -29.81 4.20
CA LEU A 76 -3.94 -29.16 3.08
C LEU A 76 -4.96 -28.22 3.72
N VAL A 77 -4.56 -26.96 3.95
CA VAL A 77 -5.51 -25.88 4.16
C VAL A 77 -6.41 -25.94 2.92
N PRO A 78 -7.70 -26.30 3.06
CA PRO A 78 -8.58 -26.30 1.91
C PRO A 78 -8.51 -24.88 1.30
N PRO A 79 -8.33 -24.74 -0.02
CA PRO A 79 -8.35 -23.42 -0.63
C PRO A 79 -9.63 -22.75 -0.17
N LEU A 80 -9.50 -21.57 0.45
CA LEU A 80 -10.62 -20.74 0.84
C LEU A 80 -11.49 -20.60 -0.41
N LEU A 81 -12.65 -21.26 -0.40
CA LEU A 81 -13.51 -21.29 -1.56
C LEU A 81 -14.01 -19.86 -1.78
N ALA A 82 -13.65 -19.27 -2.92
CA ALA A 82 -14.15 -17.97 -3.33
C ALA A 82 -15.67 -17.95 -3.26
N THR A 83 -16.26 -16.82 -2.86
CA THR A 83 -17.71 -16.64 -2.88
C THR A 83 -18.08 -15.79 -4.08
N PRO A 84 -18.41 -16.41 -5.24
CA PRO A 84 -18.74 -15.68 -6.45
C PRO A 84 -19.95 -14.77 -6.24
N THR A 85 -19.88 -13.56 -6.77
CA THR A 85 -21.01 -12.62 -6.84
C THR A 85 -21.98 -12.99 -7.98
N ARG A 86 -23.13 -12.29 -8.03
CA ARG A 86 -24.16 -12.50 -9.07
C ARG A 86 -23.71 -12.06 -10.47
N GLY A 87 -22.66 -11.25 -10.56
CA GLY A 87 -22.00 -10.88 -11.82
C GLY A 87 -21.17 -12.00 -12.45
N CYS A 88 -20.84 -13.06 -11.71
CA CYS A 88 -20.12 -14.19 -12.30
C CYS A 88 -20.90 -14.88 -13.42
N GLY A 89 -20.23 -15.08 -14.55
CA GLY A 89 -20.80 -15.63 -15.77
C GLY A 89 -21.53 -14.62 -16.65
N ARG A 90 -21.68 -13.36 -16.23
CA ARG A 90 -22.25 -12.29 -17.05
C ARG A 90 -21.20 -11.66 -17.96
N ASP A 91 -21.64 -11.15 -19.09
CA ASP A 91 -20.81 -10.31 -19.95
C ASP A 91 -20.51 -8.98 -19.25
N MET A 92 -19.26 -8.51 -19.37
CA MET A 92 -18.88 -7.18 -18.90
C MET A 92 -19.55 -6.08 -19.74
N PRO A 93 -19.63 -4.84 -19.21
CA PRO A 93 -19.92 -3.67 -20.02
C PRO A 93 -19.04 -3.63 -21.28
N ALA A 94 -19.64 -3.45 -22.45
CA ALA A 94 -18.98 -3.65 -23.74
C ALA A 94 -17.81 -2.69 -24.03
N ASP A 95 -17.77 -1.58 -23.31
CA ASP A 95 -16.73 -0.56 -23.36
C ASP A 95 -15.56 -0.83 -22.42
N GLN A 96 -15.64 -1.85 -21.56
CA GLN A 96 -14.60 -2.19 -20.59
C GLN A 96 -13.86 -3.47 -20.99
N VAL A 97 -12.56 -3.34 -21.23
CA VAL A 97 -11.69 -4.43 -21.65
C VAL A 97 -10.62 -4.65 -20.58
N PRO A 98 -10.38 -5.90 -20.13
CA PRO A 98 -9.29 -6.21 -19.21
C PRO A 98 -7.93 -5.73 -19.73
N GLY A 99 -7.18 -5.01 -18.89
CA GLY A 99 -5.86 -4.46 -19.22
C GLY A 99 -5.88 -3.14 -20.00
N ASP A 100 -7.06 -2.65 -20.42
CA ASP A 100 -7.17 -1.32 -21.01
C ASP A 100 -7.05 -0.21 -19.92
N PRO A 101 -6.77 1.04 -20.31
CA PRO A 101 -6.81 2.18 -19.39
C PRO A 101 -8.17 2.28 -18.67
N SER A 102 -8.13 2.83 -17.47
CA SER A 102 -9.31 2.95 -16.61
C SER A 102 -10.42 3.84 -17.19
N PHE A 103 -11.66 3.54 -16.80
CA PHE A 103 -12.87 4.13 -17.35
C PHE A 103 -13.56 5.05 -16.35
N ASP A 104 -13.84 6.29 -16.76
CA ASP A 104 -14.67 7.21 -15.97
C ASP A 104 -16.15 6.82 -16.09
N MET A 105 -16.78 6.57 -14.95
CA MET A 105 -18.14 6.08 -14.87
C MET A 105 -19.01 7.02 -14.02
N PRO A 106 -20.21 7.40 -14.50
CA PRO A 106 -21.19 8.06 -13.67
C PRO A 106 -21.78 7.08 -12.65
N PHE A 107 -22.24 7.60 -11.53
CA PHE A 107 -22.97 6.87 -10.52
C PHE A 107 -24.07 7.77 -9.96
N GLN A 108 -25.27 7.23 -9.77
CA GLN A 108 -26.36 7.96 -9.15
C GLN A 108 -26.68 7.29 -7.82
N GLN A 109 -26.36 7.97 -6.71
CA GLN A 109 -26.67 7.46 -5.38
C GLN A 109 -28.19 7.41 -5.16
N THR A 110 -28.64 6.51 -4.30
CA THR A 110 -30.08 6.34 -4.01
C THR A 110 -30.75 7.59 -3.43
N ASN A 111 -29.98 8.48 -2.80
CA ASN A 111 -30.44 9.80 -2.33
C ASN A 111 -30.59 10.85 -3.46
N GLY A 112 -30.34 10.46 -4.71
CA GLY A 112 -30.43 11.32 -5.90
C GLY A 112 -29.19 12.16 -6.18
N ARG A 113 -28.09 11.96 -5.44
CA ARG A 113 -26.83 12.68 -5.67
C ARG A 113 -26.02 12.00 -6.78
N ASP A 114 -25.63 12.81 -7.77
CA ASP A 114 -24.73 12.37 -8.83
C ASP A 114 -23.29 12.28 -8.29
N ARG A 115 -22.62 11.18 -8.64
CA ARG A 115 -21.24 10.83 -8.29
C ARG A 115 -20.52 10.31 -9.52
N THR A 116 -19.20 10.21 -9.42
CA THR A 116 -18.36 9.56 -10.43
C THR A 116 -17.34 8.66 -9.76
N TYR A 117 -16.81 7.73 -10.53
CA TYR A 117 -15.67 6.91 -10.16
C TYR A 117 -14.88 6.53 -11.40
N LEU A 118 -13.59 6.27 -11.21
CA LEU A 118 -12.73 5.66 -12.21
C LEU A 118 -12.57 4.17 -11.87
N ILE A 119 -12.65 3.28 -12.86
CA ILE A 119 -12.52 1.83 -12.65
C ILE A 119 -11.48 1.22 -13.58
N HIS A 120 -10.60 0.40 -13.01
CA HIS A 120 -9.62 -0.41 -13.71
C HIS A 120 -10.02 -1.89 -13.69
N ILE A 121 -10.06 -2.52 -14.86
CA ILE A 121 -10.26 -3.96 -14.99
C ILE A 121 -8.90 -4.61 -15.27
N PRO A 122 -8.38 -5.47 -14.38
CA PRO A 122 -7.01 -5.95 -14.47
C PRO A 122 -6.87 -6.99 -15.59
N THR A 123 -5.67 -7.16 -16.11
CA THR A 123 -5.40 -8.03 -17.27
C THR A 123 -5.87 -9.48 -17.08
N ASN A 124 -5.81 -10.04 -15.87
CA ASN A 124 -6.25 -11.42 -15.61
C ASN A 124 -7.74 -11.56 -15.28
N TYR A 125 -8.55 -10.50 -15.36
CA TYR A 125 -9.98 -10.63 -15.11
C TYR A 125 -10.62 -11.62 -16.08
N LEU A 126 -11.34 -12.60 -15.53
CA LEU A 126 -12.13 -13.57 -16.29
C LEU A 126 -13.56 -13.61 -15.75
N GLN A 127 -14.54 -13.58 -16.64
CA GLN A 127 -15.96 -13.53 -16.28
C GLN A 127 -16.46 -14.69 -15.40
N ASN A 128 -15.71 -15.81 -15.33
CA ASN A 128 -16.07 -17.00 -14.54
C ASN A 128 -15.12 -17.25 -13.36
N THR A 129 -14.16 -16.35 -13.11
CA THR A 129 -13.17 -16.47 -12.04
C THR A 129 -13.33 -15.29 -11.09
N PRO A 130 -13.82 -15.51 -9.86
CA PRO A 130 -14.05 -14.44 -8.89
C PRO A 130 -12.79 -13.63 -8.60
N SER A 131 -12.81 -12.35 -8.97
CA SER A 131 -11.69 -11.41 -8.78
C SER A 131 -11.86 -10.61 -7.47
N PRO A 132 -10.78 -10.21 -6.78
CA PRO A 132 -10.90 -9.24 -5.70
C PRO A 132 -11.36 -7.87 -6.18
N LEU A 133 -11.77 -7.04 -5.23
CA LEU A 133 -12.12 -5.63 -5.45
C LEU A 133 -11.33 -4.74 -4.47
N ILE A 134 -10.65 -3.71 -4.98
CA ILE A 134 -9.95 -2.71 -4.17
C ILE A 134 -10.61 -1.34 -4.41
N PHE A 135 -11.02 -0.68 -3.32
CA PHE A 135 -11.33 0.75 -3.35
C PHE A 135 -10.09 1.55 -2.97
N SER A 136 -9.75 2.60 -3.74
CA SER A 136 -8.62 3.50 -3.47
C SER A 136 -9.08 4.96 -3.46
N PHE A 137 -9.09 5.59 -2.28
CA PHE A 137 -9.66 6.92 -2.07
C PHE A 137 -8.60 8.03 -2.11
N HIS A 138 -8.85 9.06 -2.90
CA HIS A 138 -7.92 10.19 -3.08
C HIS A 138 -7.79 11.05 -1.82
N GLY A 139 -6.64 11.72 -1.69
CA GLY A 139 -6.44 12.76 -0.68
C GLY A 139 -7.30 13.99 -0.95
N ARG A 140 -7.46 14.85 0.07
CA ARG A 140 -8.23 16.09 -0.04
C ARG A 140 -7.73 16.94 -1.21
N THR A 141 -8.62 17.63 -1.93
CA THR A 141 -8.33 18.50 -3.09
C THR A 141 -7.80 17.78 -4.34
N GLN A 142 -7.63 16.46 -4.27
CA GLN A 142 -7.23 15.63 -5.41
C GLN A 142 -8.46 14.90 -6.01
N ASN A 143 -8.23 14.10 -7.04
CA ASN A 143 -9.27 13.38 -7.75
C ASN A 143 -8.91 11.90 -7.98
N ALA A 144 -9.86 11.14 -8.53
CA ALA A 144 -9.73 9.72 -8.82
C ALA A 144 -8.49 9.39 -9.68
N SER A 145 -8.25 10.13 -10.76
CA SER A 145 -7.09 9.92 -11.65
C SER A 145 -5.76 10.19 -10.94
N TYR A 146 -5.70 11.21 -10.08
CA TYR A 146 -4.52 11.46 -9.25
C TYR A 146 -4.25 10.26 -8.33
N GLN A 147 -5.27 9.74 -7.66
CA GLN A 147 -5.12 8.59 -6.78
C GLN A 147 -4.73 7.32 -7.51
N GLU A 148 -5.23 7.10 -8.73
CA GLU A 148 -4.76 6.02 -9.59
C GLU A 148 -3.26 6.13 -9.83
N SER A 149 -2.80 7.29 -10.33
CA SER A 149 -1.40 7.51 -10.61
C SER A 149 -0.50 7.45 -9.37
N LEU A 150 -1.03 7.86 -8.21
CA LEU A 150 -0.30 7.88 -6.95
C LEU A 150 -0.15 6.48 -6.36
N SER A 151 -1.26 5.74 -6.28
CA SER A 151 -1.29 4.44 -5.62
C SER A 151 -0.80 3.32 -6.52
N GLY A 152 -0.92 3.42 -7.84
CA GLY A 152 -0.44 2.38 -8.75
C GLY A 152 -1.14 1.03 -8.63
N PHE A 153 -2.31 0.93 -7.98
CA PHE A 153 -3.07 -0.32 -7.94
C PHE A 153 -3.56 -0.78 -9.32
N SER A 154 -3.61 0.09 -10.33
CA SER A 154 -3.88 -0.28 -11.73
C SER A 154 -2.65 -0.82 -12.48
N LEU A 155 -1.50 -0.98 -11.82
CA LEU A 155 -0.30 -1.54 -12.45
C LEU A 155 -0.32 -3.06 -12.38
N ASP A 156 -0.30 -3.72 -13.54
CA ASP A 156 -0.30 -5.18 -13.68
C ASP A 156 0.82 -5.87 -12.88
N ASP A 157 2.00 -5.24 -12.76
CA ASP A 157 3.14 -5.80 -12.01
C ASP A 157 2.85 -5.95 -10.51
N TRP A 158 1.91 -5.17 -9.96
CA TRP A 158 1.56 -5.19 -8.54
C TRP A 158 0.18 -5.78 -8.27
N ASN A 159 -0.76 -5.62 -9.20
CA ASN A 159 -2.13 -6.07 -9.04
C ASN A 159 -2.70 -6.61 -10.37
N PRO A 160 -2.32 -7.84 -10.75
CA PRO A 160 -2.79 -8.41 -12.02
C PRO A 160 -4.21 -8.98 -11.94
N ASP A 161 -4.82 -9.05 -10.74
CA ASP A 161 -6.04 -9.84 -10.50
C ASP A 161 -7.22 -9.05 -9.90
N ALA A 162 -7.01 -7.96 -9.14
CA ALA A 162 -8.11 -7.23 -8.51
C ALA A 162 -8.65 -6.10 -9.40
N ILE A 163 -9.98 -6.01 -9.50
CA ILE A 163 -10.64 -4.80 -10.00
C ILE A 163 -10.34 -3.67 -9.03
N VAL A 164 -9.95 -2.50 -9.54
CA VAL A 164 -9.68 -1.33 -8.72
C VAL A 164 -10.66 -0.24 -9.05
N VAL A 165 -11.20 0.38 -8.01
CA VAL A 165 -12.14 1.47 -8.13
C VAL A 165 -11.58 2.67 -7.38
N TYR A 166 -11.59 3.81 -8.03
CA TYR A 166 -11.17 5.11 -7.51
C TYR A 166 -12.40 6.03 -7.49
N PRO A 167 -13.17 6.04 -6.40
CA PRO A 167 -14.35 6.89 -6.31
C PRO A 167 -13.95 8.37 -6.22
N GLN A 168 -14.81 9.27 -6.72
CA GLN A 168 -14.63 10.72 -6.58
C GLN A 168 -15.41 11.26 -5.38
N GLY A 169 -14.70 11.98 -4.50
CA GLY A 169 -15.28 12.69 -3.37
C GLY A 169 -16.09 13.90 -3.81
N ILE A 170 -17.13 14.25 -3.06
CA ILE A 170 -17.85 15.50 -3.27
C ILE A 170 -16.96 16.65 -2.80
N GLU A 171 -16.80 17.68 -3.64
CA GLU A 171 -15.87 18.80 -3.37
C GLU A 171 -14.44 18.32 -3.03
N ASP A 172 -14.02 17.22 -3.67
CA ASP A 172 -12.71 16.59 -3.53
C ASP A 172 -12.35 16.25 -2.07
N GLN A 173 -13.37 15.82 -1.32
CA GLN A 173 -13.32 15.49 0.10
C GLN A 173 -14.13 14.23 0.41
N TRP A 174 -13.81 13.62 1.55
CA TRP A 174 -14.50 12.45 2.09
C TRP A 174 -15.06 12.70 3.49
N GLN A 175 -16.21 12.08 3.77
CA GLN A 175 -16.79 11.93 5.09
C GLN A 175 -15.73 11.54 6.14
N GLY A 176 -15.76 12.21 7.29
CA GLY A 176 -14.74 12.09 8.33
C GLY A 176 -13.82 13.31 8.39
N ASP A 177 -13.64 14.04 7.27
CA ASP A 177 -13.13 15.41 7.35
C ASP A 177 -14.19 16.33 7.97
N PRO A 178 -13.86 17.17 8.97
CA PRO A 178 -14.81 18.08 9.59
C PRO A 178 -15.44 19.09 8.62
N GLU A 179 -14.83 19.35 7.47
CA GLU A 179 -15.35 20.26 6.44
C GLU A 179 -16.20 19.53 5.38
N SER A 180 -16.22 18.19 5.37
CA SER A 180 -17.08 17.38 4.48
C SER A 180 -18.46 17.17 5.12
N VAL A 181 -19.33 18.17 4.99
CA VAL A 181 -20.68 18.18 5.58
C VAL A 181 -21.75 17.70 4.60
N ASP A 182 -22.80 17.05 5.11
CA ASP A 182 -23.95 16.59 4.33
C ASP A 182 -23.60 15.68 3.14
N VAL A 183 -22.56 14.85 3.28
CA VAL A 183 -22.16 13.80 2.33
C VAL A 183 -22.22 12.43 3.04
N ASP A 184 -22.85 11.47 2.38
CA ASP A 184 -22.91 10.08 2.83
C ASP A 184 -22.05 9.22 1.89
N ASP A 185 -20.75 9.17 2.18
CA ASP A 185 -19.78 8.38 1.42
C ASP A 185 -19.81 6.91 1.84
N VAL A 186 -20.26 6.62 3.07
CA VAL A 186 -20.45 5.24 3.53
C VAL A 186 -21.54 4.55 2.69
N ALA A 187 -22.68 5.22 2.49
CA ALA A 187 -23.72 4.74 1.59
C ALA A 187 -23.21 4.64 0.14
N PHE A 188 -22.41 5.60 -0.32
CA PHE A 188 -21.82 5.56 -1.67
C PHE A 188 -21.03 4.26 -1.88
N VAL A 189 -20.10 3.94 -0.98
CA VAL A 189 -19.29 2.72 -1.06
C VAL A 189 -20.16 1.47 -0.95
N SER A 190 -21.14 1.46 -0.04
CA SER A 190 -22.06 0.32 0.13
C SER A 190 -22.84 0.03 -1.17
N GLU A 191 -23.39 1.05 -1.82
CA GLU A 191 -24.15 0.92 -3.07
C GLU A 191 -23.24 0.56 -4.25
N MET A 192 -21.99 1.04 -4.28
CA MET A 192 -21.01 0.61 -5.28
C MET A 192 -20.66 -0.88 -5.16
N ILE A 193 -20.50 -1.40 -3.93
CA ILE A 193 -20.29 -2.85 -3.74
C ILE A 193 -21.49 -3.64 -4.27
N ASP A 194 -22.71 -3.16 -4.06
CA ASP A 194 -23.93 -3.81 -4.58
C ASP A 194 -23.94 -3.80 -6.12
N LEU A 195 -23.67 -2.64 -6.73
CA LEU A 195 -23.57 -2.49 -8.18
C LEU A 195 -22.53 -3.45 -8.77
N PHE A 196 -21.31 -3.45 -8.24
CA PHE A 196 -20.23 -4.26 -8.78
C PHE A 196 -20.44 -5.75 -8.55
N SER A 197 -21.12 -6.13 -7.48
CA SER A 197 -21.53 -7.52 -7.25
C SER A 197 -22.56 -8.02 -8.28
N GLU A 198 -23.34 -7.12 -8.90
CA GLU A 198 -24.21 -7.45 -10.03
C GLU A 198 -23.52 -7.47 -11.38
N THR A 199 -22.49 -6.63 -11.53
CA THR A 199 -21.87 -6.36 -12.83
C THR A 199 -20.68 -7.25 -13.12
N TYR A 200 -19.79 -7.47 -12.15
CA TYR A 200 -18.54 -8.20 -12.34
C TYR A 200 -18.51 -9.51 -11.56
N CYS A 201 -17.69 -10.45 -12.04
CA CYS A 201 -17.38 -11.67 -11.31
C CYS A 201 -16.38 -11.39 -10.20
N LEU A 202 -16.90 -11.03 -9.03
CA LEU A 202 -16.09 -10.73 -7.85
C LEU A 202 -16.14 -11.88 -6.85
N ASP A 203 -15.12 -11.94 -6.00
CA ASP A 203 -15.17 -12.68 -4.76
C ASP A 203 -15.66 -11.74 -3.64
N SER A 204 -16.89 -11.95 -3.16
CA SER A 204 -17.49 -11.09 -2.14
C SER A 204 -16.76 -11.14 -0.79
N ARG A 205 -15.84 -12.09 -0.61
CA ARG A 205 -14.98 -12.21 0.58
C ARG A 205 -13.67 -11.45 0.47
N ARG A 206 -13.34 -10.91 -0.72
CA ARG A 206 -12.06 -10.25 -1.03
C ARG A 206 -12.29 -8.84 -1.57
N ILE A 207 -12.97 -8.03 -0.75
CA ILE A 207 -13.16 -6.61 -0.98
C ILE A 207 -12.25 -5.86 0.00
N TYR A 208 -11.50 -4.89 -0.48
CA TYR A 208 -10.47 -4.17 0.28
C TYR A 208 -10.61 -2.66 0.10
N ALA A 209 -10.08 -1.89 1.04
CA ALA A 209 -10.11 -0.43 0.99
C ALA A 209 -8.77 0.18 1.35
N SER A 210 -8.28 1.11 0.53
CA SER A 210 -7.07 1.89 0.75
C SER A 210 -7.31 3.35 0.38
N GLY A 211 -6.42 4.25 0.79
CA GLY A 211 -6.56 5.67 0.49
C GLY A 211 -5.50 6.51 1.18
N LYS A 212 -5.28 7.71 0.65
CA LYS A 212 -4.26 8.63 1.14
C LYS A 212 -4.85 9.81 1.90
N SER A 213 -4.21 10.30 2.96
CA SER A 213 -4.59 11.56 3.62
C SER A 213 -6.04 11.55 4.11
N ASN A 214 -6.90 12.48 3.67
CA ASN A 214 -8.33 12.46 3.93
C ASN A 214 -9.00 11.15 3.46
N GLY A 215 -8.63 10.61 2.29
CA GLY A 215 -9.10 9.30 1.82
C GLY A 215 -8.67 8.16 2.74
N GLY A 216 -7.46 8.23 3.31
CA GLY A 216 -6.99 7.28 4.34
C GLY A 216 -7.77 7.43 5.67
N GLY A 217 -8.13 8.66 6.04
CA GLY A 217 -9.05 8.91 7.14
C GLY A 217 -10.43 8.28 6.90
N PHE A 218 -10.93 8.36 5.66
CA PHE A 218 -12.19 7.74 5.27
C PHE A 218 -12.11 6.21 5.25
N VAL A 219 -10.96 5.61 4.89
CA VAL A 219 -10.72 4.16 5.07
C VAL A 219 -10.93 3.75 6.53
N ASN A 220 -10.49 4.55 7.50
CA ASN A 220 -10.76 4.30 8.92
C ASN A 220 -12.24 4.47 9.29
N VAL A 221 -12.98 5.39 8.64
CA VAL A 221 -14.44 5.49 8.78
C VAL A 221 -15.11 4.20 8.32
N LEU A 222 -14.73 3.66 7.16
CA LEU A 222 -15.25 2.40 6.63
C LEU A 222 -14.92 1.21 7.54
N ALA A 223 -13.70 1.18 8.10
CA ALA A 223 -13.29 0.16 9.06
C ALA A 223 -14.10 0.22 10.36
N CYS A 224 -14.55 1.42 10.77
CA CYS A 224 -15.36 1.63 11.96
C CYS A 224 -16.86 1.44 11.77
N ASP A 225 -17.34 1.50 10.53
CA ASP A 225 -18.74 1.35 10.22
C ASP A 225 -19.20 -0.10 10.44
N ALA A 226 -20.33 -0.27 11.13
CA ALA A 226 -20.82 -1.58 11.53
C ALA A 226 -21.23 -2.46 10.33
N ASN A 227 -21.61 -1.87 9.20
CA ASN A 227 -22.01 -2.61 8.00
C ASN A 227 -20.82 -2.85 7.07
N LEU A 228 -20.07 -1.79 6.71
CA LEU A 228 -18.99 -1.87 5.75
C LEU A 228 -17.82 -2.72 6.27
N SER A 229 -17.55 -2.71 7.57
CA SER A 229 -16.56 -3.63 8.15
C SER A 229 -16.93 -5.10 8.01
N MET A 230 -18.20 -5.48 7.82
CA MET A 230 -18.61 -6.84 7.50
C MET A 230 -18.55 -7.16 6.00
N ARG A 231 -18.32 -6.16 5.15
CA ARG A 231 -18.25 -6.29 3.68
C ARG A 231 -16.85 -6.10 3.12
N ILE A 232 -15.94 -5.49 3.88
CA ILE A 232 -14.55 -5.23 3.50
C ILE A 232 -13.63 -6.07 4.39
N ALA A 233 -12.79 -6.89 3.77
CA ALA A 233 -11.94 -7.88 4.40
C ALA A 233 -10.70 -7.28 5.07
N ALA A 234 -10.11 -6.24 4.49
CA ALA A 234 -8.92 -5.57 5.04
C ALA A 234 -8.81 -4.12 4.58
N PHE A 235 -8.06 -3.31 5.33
CA PHE A 235 -7.96 -1.86 5.17
C PHE A 235 -6.50 -1.40 5.11
N ALA A 236 -6.20 -0.41 4.29
CA ALA A 236 -4.85 0.12 4.11
C ALA A 236 -4.81 1.66 4.03
N PRO A 237 -4.98 2.37 5.15
CA PRO A 237 -4.79 3.82 5.19
C PRO A 237 -3.30 4.20 5.00
N VAL A 238 -3.04 5.25 4.21
CA VAL A 238 -1.69 5.79 3.97
C VAL A 238 -1.64 7.27 4.30
N SER A 239 -0.69 7.69 5.15
CA SER A 239 -0.50 9.08 5.61
C SER A 239 -1.83 9.71 6.05
N ALA A 240 -2.61 8.94 6.81
CA ALA A 240 -4.06 9.13 6.93
C ALA A 240 -4.47 10.17 7.98
N ALA A 241 -5.45 11.00 7.62
CA ALA A 241 -6.02 12.02 8.51
C ALA A 241 -7.11 11.43 9.41
N PHE A 242 -6.72 10.82 10.54
CA PHE A 242 -7.64 10.21 11.50
C PHE A 242 -8.32 11.25 12.41
N TYR A 243 -9.14 12.13 11.84
CA TYR A 243 -9.91 13.10 12.61
C TYR A 243 -10.80 12.41 13.66
N VAL A 244 -10.75 12.88 14.90
CA VAL A 244 -11.57 12.34 16.00
C VAL A 244 -12.80 13.25 16.23
N PRO A 245 -14.01 12.81 15.84
CA PRO A 245 -15.21 13.62 16.02
C PRO A 245 -15.44 13.98 17.49
N GLY A 246 -15.88 15.21 17.75
CA GLY A 246 -16.15 15.70 19.10
C GLY A 246 -14.91 16.08 19.92
N SER A 247 -13.70 15.94 19.36
CA SER A 247 -12.47 16.41 19.99
C SER A 247 -12.06 17.78 19.44
N LEU A 248 -12.00 18.81 20.28
CA LEU A 248 -11.64 20.15 19.80
C LEU A 248 -10.13 20.26 19.63
N GLY A 249 -9.71 20.75 18.47
CA GLY A 249 -8.28 20.94 18.15
C GLY A 249 -7.58 21.89 19.11
N ALA A 250 -8.27 22.89 19.67
CA ALA A 250 -7.68 23.81 20.66
C ALA A 250 -7.14 23.08 21.90
N ASP A 251 -7.72 21.94 22.24
CA ASP A 251 -7.31 21.12 23.37
C ASP A 251 -6.31 20.02 22.95
N CYS A 252 -6.09 19.80 21.66
CA CYS A 252 -5.22 18.75 21.14
C CYS A 252 -3.74 19.13 21.23
N SER A 253 -3.17 19.09 22.44
CA SER A 253 -1.77 19.44 22.71
C SER A 253 -1.13 18.54 23.76
N GLY A 254 0.19 18.61 23.90
CA GLY A 254 0.94 17.81 24.86
C GLY A 254 0.77 16.31 24.60
N SER A 255 0.33 15.57 25.61
CA SER A 255 0.11 14.12 25.51
C SER A 255 -1.25 13.73 24.92
N ILE A 256 -2.16 14.68 24.65
CA ILE A 256 -3.54 14.36 24.22
C ILE A 256 -3.58 13.54 22.93
N PRO A 257 -2.78 13.83 21.89
CA PRO A 257 -2.71 12.95 20.72
C PRO A 257 -2.35 11.49 21.04
N GLN A 258 -1.67 11.24 22.17
CA GLN A 258 -1.24 9.90 22.60
C GLN A 258 -2.27 9.19 23.48
N THR A 259 -3.36 9.86 23.86
CA THR A 259 -4.34 9.31 24.83
C THR A 259 -5.79 9.57 24.45
N ILE A 260 -6.04 10.29 23.35
CA ILE A 260 -7.38 10.65 22.93
C ILE A 260 -8.24 9.42 22.64
N GLU A 261 -9.47 9.39 23.15
CA GLU A 261 -10.38 8.29 22.89
C GLU A 261 -10.92 8.36 21.44
N MET A 262 -10.82 7.24 20.72
CA MET A 262 -11.29 7.10 19.34
C MET A 262 -12.47 6.14 19.29
N ALA A 263 -13.68 6.68 19.39
CA ALA A 263 -14.93 5.91 19.31
C ALA A 263 -15.08 5.23 17.94
N CYS A 264 -15.45 3.94 17.95
CA CYS A 264 -15.54 3.12 16.75
C CYS A 264 -16.20 1.77 17.08
N THR A 265 -17.10 1.30 16.21
CA THR A 265 -17.92 0.10 16.47
C THR A 265 -18.02 -0.76 15.21
N PRO A 266 -16.94 -1.46 14.81
CA PRO A 266 -17.00 -2.36 13.65
C PRO A 266 -17.98 -3.52 13.90
N GLY A 267 -18.62 -4.01 12.85
CA GLY A 267 -19.60 -5.09 12.89
C GLY A 267 -18.98 -6.48 12.98
N ARG A 268 -17.66 -6.61 12.77
CA ARG A 268 -16.92 -7.85 12.99
C ARG A 268 -15.58 -7.59 13.70
N LYS A 269 -15.00 -8.67 14.22
CA LYS A 269 -13.63 -8.74 14.71
C LYS A 269 -13.03 -10.10 14.33
N PRO A 270 -11.74 -10.18 13.94
CA PRO A 270 -10.80 -9.07 13.81
C PRO A 270 -11.05 -8.19 12.56
N ILE A 271 -10.44 -7.01 12.51
CA ILE A 271 -10.36 -6.07 11.39
C ILE A 271 -8.87 -5.92 11.02
N PRO A 272 -8.41 -6.54 9.92
CA PRO A 272 -7.04 -6.41 9.44
C PRO A 272 -6.76 -5.01 8.89
N ILE A 273 -5.68 -4.37 9.34
CA ILE A 273 -5.25 -3.04 8.88
C ILE A 273 -3.74 -2.96 8.72
N ILE A 274 -3.29 -2.42 7.59
CA ILE A 274 -1.89 -2.05 7.33
C ILE A 274 -1.78 -0.54 7.12
N GLU A 275 -0.91 0.14 7.86
CA GLU A 275 -0.74 1.60 7.81
C GLU A 275 0.70 1.97 7.45
N PHE A 276 0.85 3.07 6.71
CA PHE A 276 2.14 3.66 6.37
C PHE A 276 2.11 5.16 6.65
N HIS A 277 3.14 5.66 7.33
CA HIS A 277 3.22 7.08 7.67
C HIS A 277 4.65 7.61 7.69
N GLY A 278 4.81 8.84 7.19
CA GLY A 278 6.07 9.56 7.24
C GLY A 278 6.36 10.16 8.61
N LEU A 279 7.58 9.99 9.11
CA LEU A 279 8.04 10.64 10.34
C LEU A 279 8.34 12.14 10.13
N ALA A 280 8.44 12.59 8.88
CA ALA A 280 8.63 14.00 8.53
C ALA A 280 7.34 14.65 7.99
N ASP A 281 6.19 13.97 8.05
CA ASP A 281 4.90 14.49 7.59
C ASP A 281 4.53 15.80 8.34
N GLN A 282 4.45 16.90 7.60
CA GLN A 282 4.09 18.22 8.16
C GLN A 282 2.61 18.57 7.98
N THR A 283 1.85 17.76 7.24
CA THR A 283 0.43 18.00 6.97
C THR A 283 -0.45 17.25 7.95
N ILE A 284 -0.13 15.99 8.19
CA ILE A 284 -0.74 15.06 9.15
C ILE A 284 0.43 14.52 10.00
N PRO A 285 0.85 15.23 11.07
CA PRO A 285 2.04 14.82 11.79
C PRO A 285 1.91 13.44 12.41
N TYR A 286 2.97 12.64 12.31
CA TYR A 286 3.04 11.30 12.93
C TYR A 286 2.69 11.30 14.42
N THR A 287 3.09 12.36 15.13
CA THR A 287 2.83 12.55 16.56
C THR A 287 1.40 12.97 16.88
N GLY A 288 0.56 13.16 15.86
CA GLY A 288 -0.76 13.75 15.96
C GLY A 288 -0.71 15.25 16.29
N GLY A 289 -1.86 15.81 16.61
CA GLY A 289 -2.01 17.22 16.91
C GLY A 289 -3.27 17.85 16.33
N PRO A 290 -3.41 19.18 16.47
CA PRO A 290 -4.61 19.87 16.02
C PRO A 290 -4.62 20.02 14.49
N ARG A 291 -5.74 19.66 13.86
CA ARG A 291 -5.93 19.85 12.42
C ARG A 291 -7.40 20.13 12.13
N ARG A 292 -7.66 21.20 11.37
CA ARG A 292 -9.02 21.59 10.92
C ARG A 292 -10.05 21.67 12.06
N GLY A 293 -9.63 22.20 13.21
CA GLY A 293 -10.50 22.35 14.37
C GLY A 293 -10.76 21.07 15.16
N LEU A 294 -10.22 19.92 14.73
CA LEU A 294 -10.27 18.65 15.47
C LEU A 294 -8.90 18.18 15.93
N CYS A 295 -8.87 17.14 16.77
CA CYS A 295 -7.65 16.45 17.14
C CYS A 295 -7.37 15.27 16.19
N LEU A 296 -6.09 15.08 15.87
CA LEU A 296 -5.54 13.86 15.29
C LEU A 296 -4.79 13.09 16.38
N PRO A 297 -5.03 11.78 16.55
CA PRO A 297 -4.20 10.95 17.40
C PRO A 297 -2.78 10.84 16.81
N SER A 298 -1.81 10.45 17.62
CA SER A 298 -0.58 9.93 17.05
C SER A 298 -0.85 8.61 16.34
N ILE A 299 -0.04 8.31 15.33
CA ILE A 299 -0.22 7.07 14.56
C ILE A 299 0.05 5.84 15.43
N GLN A 300 1.00 5.95 16.36
CA GLN A 300 1.28 4.91 17.34
C GLN A 300 0.04 4.63 18.21
N HIS A 301 -0.57 5.68 18.79
CA HIS A 301 -1.77 5.56 19.62
C HIS A 301 -2.97 5.04 18.82
N TRP A 302 -3.13 5.47 17.58
CA TRP A 302 -4.16 4.95 16.68
C TRP A 302 -4.01 3.43 16.43
N ALA A 303 -2.78 2.95 16.18
CA ALA A 303 -2.51 1.54 15.94
C ALA A 303 -2.73 0.69 17.22
N GLU A 304 -2.27 1.19 18.37
CA GLU A 304 -2.49 0.59 19.69
C GLU A 304 -3.99 0.48 19.99
N ALA A 305 -4.76 1.55 19.77
CA ALA A 305 -6.19 1.56 19.99
C ALA A 305 -6.94 0.55 19.10
N TRP A 306 -6.48 0.34 17.85
CA TRP A 306 -7.04 -0.70 16.98
C TRP A 306 -6.75 -2.12 17.49
N ALA A 307 -5.53 -2.38 17.95
CA ALA A 307 -5.16 -3.68 18.52
C ALA A 307 -5.93 -3.97 19.81
N GLU A 308 -6.04 -2.98 20.71
CA GLU A 308 -6.82 -3.07 21.95
C GLU A 308 -8.31 -3.27 21.68
N ARG A 309 -8.90 -2.52 20.74
CA ARG A 309 -10.30 -2.66 20.34
C ARG A 309 -10.65 -4.07 19.88
N GLN A 310 -9.67 -4.79 19.33
CA GLN A 310 -9.84 -6.16 18.83
C GLN A 310 -9.52 -7.24 19.88
N GLY A 311 -9.07 -6.85 21.07
CA GLY A 311 -8.77 -7.77 22.17
C GLY A 311 -7.34 -8.30 22.17
N PHE A 312 -6.42 -7.68 21.41
CA PHE A 312 -5.01 -8.09 21.36
C PHE A 312 -4.09 -7.31 22.31
N GLY A 313 -4.60 -6.28 22.99
CA GLY A 313 -3.78 -5.35 23.77
C GLY A 313 -2.92 -4.45 22.89
N SER A 314 -1.90 -3.84 23.47
CA SER A 314 -0.98 -2.90 22.80
C SER A 314 0.44 -3.47 22.61
N GLU A 315 0.65 -4.76 22.86
CA GLU A 315 1.95 -5.41 22.59
C GLU A 315 2.20 -5.57 21.08
N TYR A 316 3.43 -5.33 20.65
CA TYR A 316 3.86 -5.45 19.25
C TYR A 316 5.30 -5.95 19.11
N ILE A 317 5.60 -6.54 17.95
CA ILE A 317 6.96 -6.77 17.47
C ILE A 317 7.43 -5.51 16.74
N ARG A 318 8.61 -5.01 17.11
CA ARG A 318 9.26 -3.88 16.43
C ARG A 318 10.44 -4.37 15.61
N SER A 319 10.35 -4.17 14.30
CA SER A 319 11.39 -4.55 13.34
C SER A 319 12.01 -3.31 12.70
N LEU A 320 13.34 -3.20 12.73
CA LEU A 320 14.09 -2.17 12.02
C LEU A 320 14.43 -2.69 10.62
N LEU A 321 14.01 -1.95 9.60
CA LEU A 321 14.29 -2.25 8.20
C LEU A 321 15.19 -1.14 7.61
N TYR A 322 15.90 -1.45 6.53
CA TYR A 322 16.72 -0.49 5.78
C TYR A 322 17.68 0.33 6.67
N ASP A 323 18.46 -0.37 7.51
CA ASP A 323 19.39 0.24 8.47
C ASP A 323 18.74 1.28 9.42
N GLY A 324 17.45 1.08 9.73
CA GLY A 324 16.66 1.96 10.59
C GLY A 324 15.93 3.08 9.85
N GLY A 325 15.99 3.13 8.52
CA GLY A 325 15.20 4.05 7.70
C GLY A 325 13.69 3.80 7.79
N VAL A 326 13.28 2.57 8.12
CA VAL A 326 11.87 2.22 8.37
C VAL A 326 11.75 1.40 9.65
N THR A 327 10.77 1.72 10.48
CA THR A 327 10.36 0.88 11.61
C THR A 327 9.00 0.24 11.30
N LYS A 328 8.94 -1.09 11.30
CA LYS A 328 7.70 -1.86 11.19
C LYS A 328 7.24 -2.27 12.60
N PHE A 329 5.95 -2.08 12.88
CA PHE A 329 5.28 -2.52 14.10
C PHE A 329 4.22 -3.56 13.72
N GLU A 330 4.25 -4.72 14.36
CA GLU A 330 3.28 -5.81 14.14
C GLU A 330 2.63 -6.18 15.47
N PHE A 331 1.33 -5.90 15.59
CA PHE A 331 0.57 -6.16 16.81
C PHE A 331 0.09 -7.60 16.90
N ALA A 332 -0.42 -7.97 18.07
CA ALA A 332 -0.85 -9.34 18.42
C ALA A 332 0.28 -10.40 18.30
N PRO A 333 1.48 -10.13 18.85
CA PRO A 333 2.62 -11.04 18.75
C PRO A 333 2.32 -12.41 19.35
N ASN A 334 2.88 -13.46 18.76
CA ASN A 334 2.72 -14.85 19.22
C ASN A 334 1.26 -15.36 19.23
N THR A 335 0.38 -14.72 18.45
CA THR A 335 -0.98 -15.19 18.18
C THR A 335 -1.12 -15.59 16.71
N PRO A 336 -2.15 -16.37 16.34
CA PRO A 336 -2.49 -16.60 14.93
C PRO A 336 -2.82 -15.33 14.14
N ASN A 337 -3.04 -14.20 14.82
CA ASN A 337 -3.35 -12.90 14.22
C ASN A 337 -2.15 -11.94 14.27
N GLN A 338 -0.92 -12.43 14.40
CA GLN A 338 0.25 -11.55 14.37
C GLN A 338 0.25 -10.71 13.09
N GLY A 339 0.45 -9.39 13.24
CA GLY A 339 0.45 -8.46 12.12
C GLY A 339 -0.95 -8.01 11.68
N ILE A 340 -2.02 -8.44 12.36
CA ILE A 340 -3.41 -8.02 12.07
C ILE A 340 -3.56 -6.50 12.05
N ILE A 341 -2.81 -5.81 12.91
CA ILE A 341 -2.50 -4.39 12.75
C ILE A 341 -1.00 -4.33 12.47
N THR A 342 -0.66 -3.78 11.30
CA THR A 342 0.71 -3.53 10.89
C THR A 342 0.89 -2.05 10.60
N HIS A 343 1.99 -1.46 11.08
CA HIS A 343 2.30 -0.06 10.88
C HIS A 343 3.74 0.14 10.43
N TYR A 344 3.97 0.95 9.40
CA TYR A 344 5.29 1.35 8.91
C TYR A 344 5.54 2.84 9.16
N ALA A 345 6.47 3.14 10.07
CA ALA A 345 6.98 4.49 10.29
C ALA A 345 8.25 4.73 9.47
N ILE A 346 8.22 5.73 8.58
CA ILE A 346 9.24 5.93 7.54
C ILE A 346 10.02 7.21 7.79
N VAL A 347 11.34 7.10 7.99
CA VAL A 347 12.22 8.24 8.28
C VAL A 347 12.35 9.16 7.07
N GLY A 348 12.08 10.45 7.24
CA GLY A 348 12.30 11.46 6.20
C GLY A 348 11.24 11.51 5.10
N LEU A 349 10.27 10.59 5.10
CA LEU A 349 9.08 10.69 4.25
C LEU A 349 8.16 11.80 4.82
N ASP A 350 7.71 12.71 3.95
CA ASP A 350 6.73 13.76 4.28
C ASP A 350 5.30 13.19 4.11
N HIS A 351 4.33 14.03 3.76
CA HIS A 351 2.94 13.65 3.53
C HIS A 351 2.70 12.92 2.20
N ASP A 352 3.35 11.77 2.02
CA ASP A 352 3.47 11.11 0.73
C ASP A 352 2.95 9.67 0.75
N TRP A 353 2.60 9.15 -0.43
CA TRP A 353 2.49 7.70 -0.65
C TRP A 353 3.89 7.07 -0.81
N PRO A 354 4.29 6.09 0.01
CA PRO A 354 5.62 5.48 -0.10
C PRO A 354 5.82 4.75 -1.44
N ASN A 355 6.85 5.13 -2.18
CA ASN A 355 7.30 4.50 -3.42
C ASN A 355 8.82 4.63 -3.53
N VAL A 356 9.53 3.61 -4.02
CA VAL A 356 11.00 3.69 -4.21
C VAL A 356 11.40 4.61 -5.37
N SER A 357 10.47 4.83 -6.28
CA SER A 357 10.59 5.71 -7.44
C SER A 357 9.79 7.00 -7.22
N PRO A 358 10.04 8.04 -8.03
CA PRO A 358 9.23 9.24 -8.02
C PRO A 358 7.76 8.94 -8.30
N ASN A 359 6.87 9.62 -7.59
CA ASN A 359 5.43 9.56 -7.79
C ASN A 359 4.83 10.98 -7.68
N PRO A 360 3.52 11.16 -7.88
CA PRO A 360 2.90 12.48 -7.83
C PRO A 360 3.08 13.26 -6.51
N ASP A 361 3.29 12.56 -5.39
CA ASP A 361 3.53 13.19 -4.09
C ASP A 361 5.02 13.56 -3.88
N ASN A 362 5.96 12.74 -4.36
CA ASN A 362 7.39 12.86 -4.06
C ASN A 362 8.29 12.54 -5.27
N ASP A 363 9.15 13.50 -5.64
CA ASP A 363 10.11 13.40 -6.75
C ASP A 363 11.34 12.50 -6.48
N ASN A 364 11.58 12.09 -5.24
CA ASN A 364 12.81 11.38 -4.84
C ASN A 364 12.58 9.92 -4.42
N GLY A 365 11.33 9.51 -4.22
CA GLY A 365 11.00 8.20 -3.64
C GLY A 365 11.43 8.04 -2.18
N THR A 366 11.35 6.81 -1.68
CA THR A 366 11.72 6.40 -0.32
C THR A 366 12.24 4.95 -0.30
N TYR A 367 12.26 4.29 0.86
CA TYR A 367 12.89 2.98 1.05
C TYR A 367 12.08 1.78 0.52
N LEU A 368 10.76 1.93 0.33
CA LEU A 368 9.86 0.84 -0.01
C LEU A 368 8.69 1.31 -0.89
N ASP A 369 8.06 0.35 -1.56
CA ASP A 369 6.79 0.52 -2.26
C ASP A 369 5.63 0.07 -1.36
N ALA A 370 4.72 0.98 -1.00
CA ALA A 370 3.59 0.63 -0.16
C ALA A 370 2.59 -0.29 -0.88
N THR A 371 2.34 -0.05 -2.17
CA THR A 371 1.31 -0.73 -2.94
C THR A 371 1.46 -2.25 -3.02
N PRO A 372 2.61 -2.82 -3.42
CA PRO A 372 2.77 -4.28 -3.41
C PRO A 372 2.65 -4.87 -1.99
N LEU A 373 3.14 -4.18 -0.97
CA LEU A 373 2.97 -4.62 0.43
C LEU A 373 1.49 -4.61 0.87
N ILE A 374 0.71 -3.64 0.39
CA ILE A 374 -0.73 -3.57 0.63
C ILE A 374 -1.46 -4.70 -0.10
N VAL A 375 -1.12 -4.99 -1.36
CA VAL A 375 -1.71 -6.10 -2.12
C VAL A 375 -1.40 -7.44 -1.47
N ASP A 376 -0.16 -7.66 -1.05
CA ASP A 376 0.24 -8.86 -0.31
C ASP A 376 -0.58 -8.99 0.99
N PHE A 377 -0.67 -7.91 1.77
CA PHE A 377 -1.48 -7.89 2.99
C PHE A 377 -2.95 -8.20 2.70
N PHE A 378 -3.56 -7.59 1.67
CA PHE A 378 -4.93 -7.87 1.29
C PHE A 378 -5.15 -9.35 0.94
N ASN A 379 -4.23 -9.95 0.20
CA ASN A 379 -4.31 -11.36 -0.20
C ASN A 379 -4.26 -12.35 0.97
N GLU A 380 -3.79 -11.93 2.15
CA GLU A 380 -3.81 -12.75 3.37
C GLU A 380 -5.20 -12.83 4.02
N TYR A 381 -6.10 -11.89 3.72
CA TYR A 381 -7.37 -11.75 4.44
C TYR A 381 -8.61 -11.94 3.55
N THR A 382 -9.58 -12.66 4.11
CA THR A 382 -10.92 -12.84 3.55
C THR A 382 -11.95 -12.76 4.69
N LEU A 383 -13.22 -12.42 4.39
CA LEU A 383 -14.27 -12.21 5.40
C LEU A 383 -14.66 -13.41 6.28
#